data_AF-A0A346BZ68-F1
#
_entry.id   AF-A0A346BZ68-F1
#
_cell.length_a   1.000
_cell.length_b   1.000
_cell.length_c   1.000
_cell.angle_alpha   90.00
_cell.angle_beta   90.00
_cell.angle_gamma   90.00
#
_symmetry.space_group_name_H-M   'P 1'
#
loop_
_entity.id
_entity.type
_entity.pdbx_description
1 polymer ?
#
loop_
_entity_poly.entity_id
_entity_poly.type
_entity_poly.pdbx_seq_one_letter_code
_entity_poly.pdbx_strand_id
1 'polypeptide(L)'
;MLIGLLDTDQAVRSRALDYLDHVVHHQNTLYEATVPAALYVAGILADPRTRLPVDGRNCAPGTMRAELVDWLGSVAREVDNEAEKISRRHGFPPEDYPPFNGIRRIRSQLFGEISPYLDDPDPQVRVAVVTACIPLLDDARLVHHQKDLVPLVRSVLATSERWQHQELALETLQTWGEDTSGIEVRRNPFEFCDSEFDGTEWATTTSYGDDPPF
;
A
#
# COMPACT_ATOMS: atom_id res chain seq x y z
N MET A 1 -4.63 -15.24 -13.69
CA MET A 1 -4.49 -13.84 -13.23
C MET A 1 -3.61 -13.77 -11.99
N LEU A 2 -3.98 -14.28 -10.81
CA LEU A 2 -3.05 -14.28 -9.65
C LEU A 2 -1.82 -15.20 -9.81
N ILE A 3 -1.93 -16.28 -10.58
CA ILE A 3 -0.79 -17.17 -10.87
C ILE A 3 0.38 -16.44 -11.56
N GLY A 4 0.09 -15.34 -12.27
CA GLY A 4 1.10 -14.54 -12.97
C GLY A 4 2.01 -13.78 -12.03
N LEU A 5 1.65 -13.65 -10.74
CA LEU A 5 2.47 -12.98 -9.73
C LEU A 5 3.82 -13.68 -9.52
N LEU A 6 3.90 -14.98 -9.83
CA LEU A 6 5.10 -15.80 -9.71
C LEU A 6 5.65 -16.25 -11.07
N ASP A 7 5.27 -15.57 -12.15
CA ASP A 7 5.78 -15.85 -13.48
C ASP A 7 7.26 -15.45 -13.59
N THR A 8 8.01 -16.11 -14.46
CA THR A 8 9.40 -15.74 -14.76
C THR A 8 9.49 -14.48 -15.63
N ASP A 9 8.47 -14.18 -16.42
CA ASP A 9 8.36 -12.98 -17.25
C ASP A 9 7.92 -11.76 -16.43
N GLN A 10 8.72 -10.69 -16.44
CA GLN A 10 8.41 -9.44 -15.75
C GLN A 10 7.10 -8.81 -16.22
N ALA A 11 6.82 -8.79 -17.53
CA ALA A 11 5.59 -8.20 -18.05
C ALA A 11 4.34 -9.00 -17.64
N VAL A 12 4.48 -10.29 -17.38
CA VAL A 12 3.38 -11.11 -16.82
C VAL A 12 3.17 -10.78 -15.34
N ARG A 13 4.26 -10.65 -14.56
CA ARG A 13 4.20 -10.25 -13.15
C ARG A 13 3.61 -8.85 -12.97
N SER A 14 4.10 -7.85 -13.71
CA SER A 14 3.61 -6.47 -13.65
C SER A 14 2.11 -6.40 -13.97
N ARG A 15 1.63 -7.11 -15.01
CA ARG A 15 0.19 -7.18 -15.33
C ARG A 15 -0.64 -7.89 -14.26
N ALA A 16 -0.08 -8.90 -13.60
CA ALA A 16 -0.77 -9.59 -12.52
C ALA A 16 -0.88 -8.72 -11.26
N LEU A 17 0.14 -7.91 -10.97
CA LEU A 17 0.12 -6.89 -9.93
C LEU A 17 -0.91 -5.79 -10.26
N ASP A 18 -0.89 -5.28 -11.50
CA ASP A 18 -1.86 -4.29 -11.98
C ASP A 18 -3.31 -4.78 -11.83
N TYR A 19 -3.55 -6.07 -12.06
CA TYR A 19 -4.86 -6.68 -11.83
C TYR A 19 -5.28 -6.67 -10.36
N LEU A 20 -4.36 -6.93 -9.41
CA LEU A 20 -4.67 -6.82 -7.98
C LEU A 20 -5.12 -5.40 -7.63
N ASP A 21 -4.41 -4.43 -8.17
CA ASP A 21 -4.61 -3.01 -7.93
C ASP A 21 -5.91 -2.47 -8.52
N HIS A 22 -6.21 -2.81 -9.77
CA HIS A 22 -7.30 -2.21 -10.52
C HIS A 22 -8.57 -3.05 -10.56
N VAL A 23 -8.51 -4.33 -10.19
CA VAL A 23 -9.69 -5.22 -10.21
C VAL A 23 -10.04 -5.74 -8.84
N VAL A 24 -9.05 -6.05 -7.99
CA VAL A 24 -9.29 -6.66 -6.68
C VAL A 24 -9.32 -5.63 -5.55
N HIS A 25 -8.74 -4.45 -5.77
CA HIS A 25 -8.72 -3.38 -4.78
C HIS A 25 -8.78 -1.97 -5.41
N HIS A 26 -9.64 -1.82 -6.43
CA HIS A 26 -9.76 -0.55 -7.13
C HIS A 26 -10.26 0.57 -6.22
N GLN A 27 -9.59 1.71 -6.26
CA GLN A 27 -9.93 2.91 -5.46
C GLN A 27 -10.23 2.55 -4.00
N ASN A 28 -9.40 1.69 -3.43
CA ASN A 28 -9.50 1.26 -2.04
C ASN A 28 -10.83 0.56 -1.68
N THR A 29 -11.57 0.07 -2.67
CA THR A 29 -12.81 -0.68 -2.42
C THR A 29 -12.48 -2.14 -2.11
N LEU A 30 -13.14 -2.72 -1.09
CA LEU A 30 -13.06 -4.15 -0.77
C LEU A 30 -14.18 -4.92 -1.47
N TYR A 31 -13.81 -5.92 -2.24
CA TYR A 31 -14.72 -6.82 -2.93
C TYR A 31 -14.73 -8.18 -2.24
N GLU A 32 -15.71 -9.03 -2.57
CA GLU A 32 -15.74 -10.42 -2.06
C GLU A 32 -14.45 -11.19 -2.41
N ALA A 33 -13.83 -10.85 -3.54
CA ALA A 33 -12.56 -11.44 -3.98
C ALA A 33 -11.33 -10.94 -3.19
N THR A 34 -11.42 -9.84 -2.45
CA THR A 34 -10.26 -9.24 -1.78
C THR A 34 -9.72 -10.12 -0.66
N VAL A 35 -10.59 -10.76 0.12
CA VAL A 35 -10.17 -11.68 1.20
C VAL A 35 -9.37 -12.88 0.68
N PRO A 36 -9.88 -13.70 -0.26
CA PRO A 36 -9.10 -14.83 -0.79
C PRO A 36 -7.84 -14.38 -1.54
N ALA A 37 -7.86 -13.22 -2.21
CA ALA A 37 -6.66 -12.67 -2.84
C ALA A 37 -5.61 -12.26 -1.80
N ALA A 38 -6.00 -11.59 -0.70
CA ALA A 38 -5.10 -11.25 0.40
C ALA A 38 -4.42 -12.48 1.01
N LEU A 39 -5.20 -13.54 1.25
CA LEU A 39 -4.66 -14.82 1.73
C LEU A 39 -3.70 -15.47 0.73
N TYR A 40 -4.03 -15.44 -0.57
CA TYR A 40 -3.14 -15.95 -1.61
C TYR A 40 -1.83 -15.18 -1.66
N VAL A 41 -1.89 -13.84 -1.69
CA VAL A 41 -0.71 -12.96 -1.74
C VAL A 41 0.17 -13.17 -0.52
N ALA A 42 -0.42 -13.21 0.68
CA ALA A 42 0.32 -13.49 1.91
C ALA A 42 1.05 -14.85 1.85
N GLY A 43 0.36 -15.89 1.37
CA GLY A 43 0.92 -17.25 1.26
C GLY A 43 2.05 -17.40 0.23
N ILE A 44 2.24 -16.44 -0.68
CA ILE A 44 3.32 -16.49 -1.68
C ILE A 44 4.52 -15.58 -1.35
N LEU A 45 4.48 -14.80 -0.27
CA LEU A 45 5.56 -13.85 0.06
C LEU A 45 6.93 -14.53 0.25
N ALA A 46 6.93 -15.77 0.74
CA ALA A 46 8.13 -16.58 0.95
C ALA A 46 8.70 -17.16 -0.35
N ASP A 47 7.96 -17.13 -1.45
CA ASP A 47 8.46 -17.64 -2.74
C ASP A 47 9.62 -16.76 -3.22
N PRO A 48 10.79 -17.33 -3.56
CA PRO A 48 11.95 -16.57 -4.02
C PRO A 48 11.67 -15.68 -5.24
N ARG A 49 10.68 -16.03 -6.07
CA ARG A 49 10.30 -15.27 -7.27
C ARG A 49 9.68 -13.92 -6.93
N THR A 50 9.20 -13.73 -5.70
CA THR A 50 8.78 -12.39 -5.23
C THR A 50 9.96 -11.43 -5.05
N ARG A 51 11.22 -11.90 -5.12
CA ARG A 51 12.40 -11.00 -5.16
C ARG A 51 12.65 -10.39 -6.54
N LEU A 52 11.95 -10.87 -7.57
CA LEU A 52 12.16 -10.42 -8.94
C LEU A 52 11.55 -9.03 -9.14
N PRO A 53 12.12 -8.23 -10.06
CA PRO A 53 11.63 -6.89 -10.35
C PRO A 53 10.25 -6.94 -11.03
N VAL A 54 9.49 -5.87 -10.83
CA VAL A 54 8.25 -5.54 -11.52
C VAL A 54 8.21 -4.04 -11.81
N ASP A 55 7.36 -3.66 -12.77
CA ASP A 55 7.06 -2.27 -13.03
C ASP A 55 6.07 -1.82 -11.94
N GLY A 56 6.62 -1.17 -10.90
CA GLY A 56 5.87 -0.75 -9.72
C GLY A 56 5.06 0.52 -9.94
N ARG A 57 4.14 0.80 -9.02
CA ARG A 57 3.19 1.93 -9.11
C ARG A 57 3.86 3.32 -9.08
N ASN A 58 5.10 3.41 -8.59
CA ASN A 58 5.79 4.68 -8.31
C ASN A 58 6.85 5.09 -9.37
N CYS A 59 6.70 4.65 -10.63
CA CYS A 59 7.63 4.95 -11.74
C CYS A 59 9.10 4.54 -11.51
N ALA A 60 9.39 3.79 -10.44
CA ALA A 60 10.68 3.20 -10.13
C ALA A 60 10.52 1.68 -10.04
N PRO A 61 11.44 0.87 -10.60
CA PRO A 61 11.39 -0.58 -10.45
C PRO A 61 11.39 -0.96 -8.97
N GLY A 62 10.39 -1.74 -8.56
CA GLY A 62 10.27 -2.33 -7.23
C GLY A 62 10.49 -3.83 -7.26
N THR A 63 10.80 -4.44 -6.11
CA THR A 63 10.69 -5.90 -5.99
C THR A 63 9.22 -6.29 -5.86
N MET A 64 8.85 -7.40 -6.49
CA MET A 64 7.48 -7.92 -6.39
C MET A 64 7.02 -8.09 -4.94
N ARG A 65 7.91 -8.46 -4.02
CA ARG A 65 7.62 -8.58 -2.59
C ARG A 65 7.22 -7.24 -1.98
N ALA A 66 7.97 -6.17 -2.27
CA ALA A 66 7.63 -4.84 -1.75
C ALA A 66 6.25 -4.40 -2.21
N GLU A 67 5.94 -4.56 -3.50
CA GLU A 67 4.63 -4.19 -4.07
C GLU A 67 3.49 -5.05 -3.51
N LEU A 68 3.70 -6.36 -3.33
CA LEU A 68 2.69 -7.25 -2.74
C LEU A 68 2.42 -6.93 -1.27
N VAL A 69 3.44 -6.59 -0.50
CA VAL A 69 3.27 -6.19 0.90
C VAL A 69 2.60 -4.82 0.99
N ASP A 70 2.95 -3.88 0.12
CA ASP A 70 2.29 -2.57 0.05
C ASP A 70 0.79 -2.74 -0.30
N TRP A 71 0.47 -3.62 -1.26
CA TRP A 71 -0.90 -3.98 -1.59
C TRP A 71 -1.65 -4.59 -0.39
N LEU A 72 -1.04 -5.52 0.35
CA LEU A 72 -1.64 -6.05 1.59
C LEU A 72 -1.85 -4.96 2.65
N GLY A 73 -0.91 -4.02 2.76
CA GLY A 73 -1.01 -2.86 3.65
C GLY A 73 -2.17 -1.93 3.28
N SER A 74 -2.37 -1.68 1.98
CA SER A 74 -3.52 -0.92 1.49
C SER A 74 -4.86 -1.57 1.86
N VAL A 75 -4.99 -2.87 1.63
CA VAL A 75 -6.18 -3.65 2.02
C VAL A 75 -6.41 -3.61 3.53
N ALA A 76 -5.34 -3.70 4.33
CA ALA A 76 -5.43 -3.64 5.78
C ALA A 76 -5.87 -2.26 6.30
N ARG A 77 -5.44 -1.18 5.66
CA ARG A 77 -5.82 0.21 6.00
C ARG A 77 -7.31 0.44 5.84
N GLU A 78 -7.93 -0.15 4.83
CA GLU A 78 -9.38 0.02 4.58
C GLU A 78 -10.28 -0.61 5.64
N VAL A 79 -9.71 -1.33 6.59
CA VAL A 79 -10.46 -1.88 7.73
C VAL A 79 -10.01 -1.38 9.08
N ASP A 80 -8.97 -0.54 9.14
CA ASP A 80 -8.37 -0.03 10.38
C ASP A 80 -9.36 0.76 11.26
N ASN A 81 -8.92 1.11 12.47
CA ASN A 81 -9.78 1.78 13.45
C ASN A 81 -10.25 3.16 12.95
N GLU A 82 -9.47 3.84 12.11
CA GLU A 82 -9.86 5.12 11.53
C GLU A 82 -10.84 4.93 10.37
N ALA A 83 -10.60 3.96 9.49
CA ALA A 83 -11.54 3.55 8.44
C ALA A 83 -12.91 3.15 9.04
N GLU A 84 -12.93 2.41 10.15
CA GLU A 84 -14.17 2.09 10.88
C GLU A 84 -14.89 3.37 11.36
N LYS A 85 -14.17 4.32 11.97
CA LYS A 85 -14.76 5.57 12.46
C LYS A 85 -15.34 6.39 11.30
N ILE A 86 -14.61 6.51 10.19
CA ILE A 86 -15.04 7.23 8.99
C ILE A 86 -16.29 6.57 8.40
N SER A 87 -16.27 5.25 8.20
CA SER A 87 -17.38 4.47 7.66
C SER A 87 -18.66 4.67 8.47
N ARG A 88 -18.57 4.56 9.80
CA ARG A 88 -19.70 4.82 10.71
C ARG A 88 -20.20 6.26 10.66
N ARG A 89 -19.29 7.25 10.63
CA ARG A 89 -19.64 8.67 10.52
C ARG A 89 -20.46 8.97 9.26
N HIS A 90 -20.18 8.26 8.17
CA HIS A 90 -20.89 8.41 6.90
C HIS A 90 -22.13 7.51 6.76
N GLY A 91 -22.50 6.75 7.80
CA GLY A 91 -23.71 5.91 7.78
C GLY A 91 -23.51 4.55 7.11
N PHE A 92 -22.27 4.09 6.95
CA PHE A 92 -21.92 2.78 6.41
C PHE A 92 -21.30 1.91 7.53
N PRO A 93 -22.11 1.30 8.41
CA PRO A 93 -21.59 0.47 9.49
C PRO A 93 -20.85 -0.76 8.93
N PRO A 94 -19.64 -1.10 9.43
CA PRO A 94 -18.90 -2.29 9.01
C PRO A 94 -19.67 -3.61 9.09
N GLU A 95 -20.64 -3.71 9.99
CA GLU A 95 -21.48 -4.91 10.17
C GLU A 95 -22.22 -5.31 8.88
N ASP A 96 -22.57 -4.32 8.05
CA ASP A 96 -23.30 -4.51 6.80
C ASP A 96 -22.37 -4.69 5.59
N TYR A 97 -21.05 -4.74 5.82
CA TYR A 97 -20.04 -4.85 4.77
C TYR A 97 -19.19 -6.13 4.95
N PRO A 98 -19.60 -7.27 4.39
CA PRO A 98 -18.92 -8.55 4.59
C PRO A 98 -17.42 -8.57 4.23
N PRO A 99 -16.95 -7.96 3.12
CA PRO A 99 -15.52 -7.86 2.82
C PRO A 99 -14.70 -7.21 3.94
N PHE A 100 -15.20 -6.14 4.56
CA PHE A 100 -14.54 -5.46 5.69
C PHE A 100 -14.32 -6.40 6.86
N ASN A 101 -15.39 -7.12 7.27
CA ASN A 101 -15.31 -8.10 8.34
C ASN A 101 -14.39 -9.28 7.98
N GLY A 102 -14.35 -9.66 6.70
CA GLY A 102 -13.45 -10.69 6.18
C GLY A 102 -11.98 -10.32 6.39
N ILE A 103 -11.57 -9.11 5.99
CA ILE A 103 -10.19 -8.65 6.17
C ILE A 103 -9.84 -8.52 7.67
N ARG A 104 -10.75 -7.99 8.49
CA ARG A 104 -10.53 -7.92 9.96
C ARG A 104 -10.24 -9.28 10.58
N ARG A 105 -10.94 -10.33 10.15
CA ARG A 105 -10.75 -11.69 10.67
C ARG A 105 -9.37 -12.26 10.36
N ILE A 106 -8.78 -11.88 9.22
CA ILE A 106 -7.48 -12.43 8.78
C ILE A 106 -6.28 -11.57 9.19
N ARG A 107 -6.46 -10.44 9.88
CA ARG A 107 -5.34 -9.54 10.30
C ARG A 107 -4.20 -10.24 11.00
N SER A 108 -4.50 -11.07 12.00
CA SER A 108 -3.47 -11.82 12.73
C SER A 108 -2.69 -12.76 11.82
N GLN A 109 -3.35 -13.33 10.81
CA GLN A 109 -2.71 -14.17 9.82
C GLN A 109 -1.82 -13.34 8.89
N LEU A 110 -2.32 -12.21 8.36
CA LEU A 110 -1.54 -11.31 7.52
C LEU A 110 -0.29 -10.79 8.25
N PHE A 111 -0.42 -10.41 9.52
CA PHE A 111 0.72 -9.98 10.33
C PHE A 111 1.76 -11.10 10.51
N GLY A 112 1.30 -12.33 10.73
CA GLY A 112 2.19 -13.50 10.84
C GLY A 112 2.98 -13.77 9.56
N GLU A 113 2.39 -13.53 8.39
CA GLU A 113 3.07 -13.69 7.09
C GLU A 113 3.96 -12.48 6.73
N ILE A 114 3.62 -11.27 7.17
CA ILE A 114 4.34 -10.03 6.81
C ILE A 114 5.51 -9.73 7.77
N SER A 115 5.32 -9.93 9.07
CA SER A 115 6.32 -9.60 10.10
C SER A 115 7.71 -10.25 9.94
N PRO A 116 7.88 -11.45 9.33
CA PRO A 116 9.21 -12.01 9.09
C PRO A 116 10.12 -11.16 8.19
N TYR A 117 9.56 -10.18 7.47
CA TYR A 117 10.27 -9.32 6.54
C TYR A 117 10.63 -7.93 7.12
N LEU A 118 10.44 -7.71 8.43
CA LEU A 118 10.77 -6.43 9.09
C LEU A 118 12.26 -6.08 8.97
N ASP A 119 13.12 -7.10 8.91
CA ASP A 119 14.58 -6.97 8.75
C ASP A 119 15.06 -7.36 7.33
N ASP A 120 14.18 -7.34 6.31
CA ASP A 120 14.59 -7.70 4.94
C ASP A 120 15.76 -6.80 4.46
N PRO A 121 16.80 -7.33 3.80
CA PRO A 121 17.90 -6.52 3.30
C PRO A 121 17.47 -5.43 2.31
N ASP A 122 16.38 -5.64 1.56
CA ASP A 122 15.82 -4.66 0.63
C ASP A 122 15.11 -3.52 1.39
N PRO A 123 15.59 -2.26 1.31
CA PRO A 123 14.95 -1.12 1.96
C PRO A 123 13.50 -0.90 1.54
N GLN A 124 13.13 -1.17 0.28
CA GLN A 124 11.76 -1.00 -0.20
C GLN A 124 10.82 -2.00 0.49
N VAL A 125 11.28 -3.25 0.67
CA VAL A 125 10.53 -4.27 1.41
C VAL A 125 10.36 -3.83 2.86
N ARG A 126 11.41 -3.34 3.55
CA ARG A 126 11.27 -2.88 4.94
C ARG A 126 10.26 -1.75 5.08
N VAL A 127 10.29 -0.76 4.19
CA VAL A 127 9.31 0.34 4.19
C VAL A 127 7.88 -0.20 4.00
N ALA A 128 7.67 -1.07 3.02
CA ALA A 128 6.36 -1.67 2.76
C ALA A 128 5.87 -2.49 3.97
N VAL A 129 6.73 -3.30 4.58
CA VAL A 129 6.41 -4.15 5.73
C VAL A 129 6.06 -3.32 6.96
N VAL A 130 6.88 -2.33 7.31
CA VAL A 130 6.59 -1.45 8.46
C VAL A 130 5.25 -0.72 8.24
N THR A 131 5.02 -0.20 7.02
CA THR A 131 3.78 0.47 6.64
C THR A 131 2.57 -0.46 6.74
N ALA A 132 2.67 -1.69 6.23
CA ALA A 132 1.59 -2.68 6.24
C ALA A 132 1.27 -3.20 7.64
N CYS A 133 2.26 -3.29 8.53
CA CYS A 133 2.05 -3.73 9.91
C CYS A 133 1.19 -2.75 10.72
N ILE A 134 1.30 -1.44 10.49
CA ILE A 134 0.59 -0.40 11.28
C ILE A 134 -0.93 -0.67 11.39
N PRO A 135 -1.70 -0.75 10.29
CA PRO A 135 -3.15 -1.00 10.37
C PRO A 135 -3.50 -2.42 10.85
N LEU A 136 -2.57 -3.37 10.79
CA LEU A 136 -2.78 -4.72 11.33
C LEU A 136 -2.75 -4.72 12.85
N LEU A 137 -1.92 -3.86 13.47
CA LEU A 137 -1.79 -3.76 14.93
C LEU A 137 -3.01 -3.18 15.65
N ASP A 138 -4.03 -2.72 14.91
CA ASP A 138 -5.35 -2.37 15.46
C ASP A 138 -6.14 -3.59 15.94
N ASP A 139 -5.74 -4.81 15.56
CA ASP A 139 -6.25 -6.02 16.20
C ASP A 139 -5.76 -6.09 17.65
N ALA A 140 -6.68 -6.18 18.61
CA ALA A 140 -6.37 -6.27 20.03
C ALA A 140 -5.40 -7.41 20.38
N ARG A 141 -5.36 -8.47 19.57
CA ARG A 141 -4.41 -9.59 19.73
C ARG A 141 -2.97 -9.19 19.39
N LEU A 142 -2.78 -8.17 18.57
CA LEU A 142 -1.49 -7.73 18.04
C LEU A 142 -0.95 -6.45 18.68
N VAL A 143 -1.78 -5.68 19.40
CA VAL A 143 -1.39 -4.40 20.05
C VAL A 143 -0.06 -4.48 20.82
N HIS A 144 0.26 -5.62 21.43
CA HIS A 144 1.51 -5.80 22.17
C HIS A 144 2.78 -5.65 21.31
N HIS A 145 2.68 -5.87 19.99
CA HIS A 145 3.78 -5.67 19.03
C HIS A 145 4.04 -4.20 18.67
N GLN A 146 3.20 -3.26 19.09
CA GLN A 146 3.45 -1.83 18.84
C GLN A 146 4.81 -1.42 19.39
N LYS A 147 5.17 -1.90 20.58
CA LYS A 147 6.47 -1.62 21.23
C LYS A 147 7.67 -2.05 20.38
N ASP A 148 7.55 -3.18 19.69
CA ASP A 148 8.60 -3.70 18.82
C ASP A 148 8.66 -2.92 17.49
N LEU A 149 7.53 -2.39 17.03
CA LEU A 149 7.42 -1.66 15.77
C LEU A 149 7.81 -0.18 15.89
N VAL A 150 7.70 0.43 17.07
CA VAL A 150 8.03 1.86 17.32
C VAL A 150 9.44 2.23 16.85
N PRO A 151 10.52 1.49 17.20
CA PRO A 151 11.86 1.79 16.70
C PRO A 151 11.94 1.76 15.18
N LEU A 152 11.25 0.81 14.53
CA LEU A 152 11.23 0.65 13.08
C LEU A 152 10.46 1.78 12.40
N VAL A 153 9.32 2.22 12.94
CA VAL A 153 8.58 3.39 12.43
C VAL A 153 9.50 4.62 12.43
N ARG A 154 10.27 4.83 13.50
CA ARG A 154 11.22 5.94 13.58
C ARG A 154 12.40 5.79 12.62
N SER A 155 13.03 4.62 12.55
CA SER A 155 14.25 4.43 11.75
C SER A 155 14.01 4.17 10.26
N VAL A 156 12.79 3.80 9.87
CA VAL A 156 12.44 3.45 8.48
C VAL A 156 11.54 4.52 7.87
N LEU A 157 10.44 4.87 8.53
CA LEU A 157 9.44 5.77 7.95
C LEU A 157 9.77 7.24 8.21
N ALA A 158 10.11 7.61 9.46
CA ALA A 158 10.40 9.00 9.81
C ALA A 158 11.68 9.56 9.13
N THR A 159 12.59 8.68 8.70
CA THR A 159 13.80 9.06 7.95
C THR A 159 13.67 8.84 6.44
N SER A 160 12.48 8.44 5.95
CA SER A 160 12.26 8.23 4.52
C SER A 160 12.34 9.55 3.76
N GLU A 161 12.72 9.49 2.48
CA GLU A 161 12.73 10.67 1.60
C GLU A 161 11.30 11.11 1.23
N ARG A 162 10.34 10.18 1.28
CA ARG A 162 8.93 10.48 0.99
C ARG A 162 8.23 11.08 2.20
N TRP A 163 7.67 12.28 2.00
CA TRP A 163 6.97 12.99 3.07
C TRP A 163 5.75 12.22 3.59
N GLN A 164 5.09 11.41 2.77
CA GLN A 164 3.94 10.59 3.18
C GLN A 164 4.34 9.55 4.23
N HIS A 165 5.54 8.97 4.13
CA HIS A 165 6.04 8.04 5.14
C HIS A 165 6.38 8.77 6.45
N GLN A 166 6.93 9.99 6.36
CA GLN A 166 7.23 10.81 7.54
C GLN A 166 5.93 11.23 8.26
N GLU A 167 4.90 11.61 7.50
CA GLU A 167 3.57 11.94 8.03
C GLU A 167 2.94 10.71 8.68
N LEU A 168 2.93 9.56 7.99
CA LEU A 168 2.44 8.30 8.56
C LEU A 168 3.17 7.93 9.85
N ALA A 169 4.49 8.12 9.91
CA ALA A 169 5.28 7.85 11.12
C ALA A 169 4.84 8.75 12.28
N LEU A 170 4.65 10.05 12.00
CA LEU A 170 4.17 11.00 12.99
C LEU A 170 2.80 10.62 13.52
N GLU A 171 1.83 10.40 12.65
CA GLU A 171 0.44 10.04 13.01
C GLU A 171 0.38 8.73 13.80
N THR A 172 1.16 7.73 13.39
CA THR A 172 1.22 6.43 14.06
C THR A 172 1.77 6.56 15.47
N LEU A 173 2.89 7.27 15.65
CA LEU A 173 3.50 7.46 16.96
C LEU A 173 2.60 8.30 17.89
N GLN A 174 1.93 9.33 17.37
CA GLN A 174 0.93 10.08 18.13
C GLN A 174 -0.22 9.18 18.59
N THR A 175 -0.72 8.33 17.69
CA THR A 175 -1.83 7.40 17.98
C THR A 175 -1.46 6.39 19.06
N TRP A 176 -0.22 5.91 19.07
CA TRP A 176 0.28 5.00 20.11
C TRP A 176 0.73 5.70 21.39
N GLY A 177 0.65 7.04 21.45
CA GLY A 177 1.07 7.84 22.61
C GLY A 177 2.58 7.88 22.81
N GLU A 178 3.34 7.64 21.74
CA GLU A 178 4.79 7.66 21.74
C GLU A 178 5.33 9.07 21.50
N ASP A 179 6.58 9.30 21.92
CA ASP A 179 7.25 10.56 21.63
C ASP A 179 7.35 10.78 20.11
N THR A 180 7.26 12.04 19.68
CA THR A 180 7.35 12.45 18.27
C THR A 180 8.42 13.51 18.04
N SER A 181 9.17 13.85 19.09
CA SER A 181 10.27 14.81 19.01
C SER A 181 11.29 14.38 17.96
N GLY A 182 11.73 15.36 17.16
CA GLY A 182 12.74 15.16 16.10
C GLY A 182 12.20 14.62 14.78
N ILE A 183 10.90 14.40 14.64
CA ILE A 183 10.27 14.06 13.35
C ILE A 183 9.83 15.36 12.67
N GLU A 184 10.44 15.67 11.53
CA GLU A 184 10.09 16.80 10.69
C GLU A 184 9.50 16.30 9.38
N VAL A 185 8.23 16.58 9.13
CA VAL A 185 7.58 16.25 7.85
C VAL A 185 8.03 17.27 6.79
N ARG A 186 8.92 16.84 5.91
CA ARG A 186 9.48 17.65 4.82
C ARG A 186 8.57 17.54 3.61
N ARG A 187 7.41 18.21 3.68
CA ARG A 187 6.49 18.29 2.55
C ARG A 187 7.14 19.13 1.45
N ASN A 188 7.61 18.51 0.36
CA ASN A 188 7.98 19.26 -0.85
C ASN A 188 6.68 19.69 -1.55
N PRO A 189 6.33 20.99 -1.57
CA PRO A 189 5.05 21.46 -2.13
C PRO A 189 4.93 21.24 -3.64
N PHE A 190 6.04 20.93 -4.33
CA PHE A 190 6.14 20.89 -5.78
C PHE A 190 6.44 19.49 -6.36
N GLU A 191 6.49 18.44 -5.54
CA GLU A 191 6.78 17.07 -6.00
C GLU A 191 5.74 16.56 -7.03
N PHE A 192 4.52 17.10 -7.02
CA PHE A 192 3.48 16.84 -8.03
C PHE A 192 3.71 17.58 -9.36
N CYS A 193 4.49 18.67 -9.35
CA CYS A 193 4.79 19.48 -10.54
C CYS A 193 6.08 19.05 -11.25
N ASP A 194 6.98 18.37 -10.53
CA ASP A 194 8.29 17.92 -11.04
C ASP A 194 8.24 16.53 -11.68
N SER A 195 7.07 15.87 -11.74
CA SER A 195 6.87 14.76 -12.68
C SER A 195 6.89 15.36 -14.08
N GLU A 196 8.04 15.28 -14.75
CA GLU A 196 8.21 15.76 -16.12
C GLU A 196 7.14 15.14 -17.02
N PHE A 197 6.05 15.90 -17.25
CA PHE A 197 5.33 15.80 -18.50
C PHE A 197 6.35 16.20 -19.56
N ASP A 198 6.94 15.21 -20.23
CA ASP A 198 7.71 15.45 -21.44
C ASP A 198 6.72 16.03 -22.47
N GLY A 199 6.59 17.36 -22.45
CA GLY A 199 5.64 18.17 -23.20
C GLY A 199 5.95 18.23 -24.69
N THR A 200 6.48 17.15 -25.25
CA THR A 200 7.00 17.10 -26.61
C THR A 200 6.07 16.35 -27.58
N GLU A 201 4.93 15.81 -27.12
CA GLU A 201 3.97 15.08 -27.98
C GLU A 201 2.69 15.87 -28.38
N TRP A 202 2.60 17.18 -28.11
CA TRP A 202 1.47 17.99 -28.57
C TRP A 202 1.82 18.95 -29.72
N ALA A 203 2.91 18.68 -30.42
CA ALA A 203 3.22 19.32 -31.69
C ALA A 203 2.82 18.42 -32.86
N THR A 204 1.52 18.35 -33.17
CA THR A 204 1.07 18.06 -34.54
C THR A 204 -0.34 18.58 -34.79
N THR A 205 -0.36 19.77 -35.39
CA THR A 205 -1.22 20.17 -36.50
C THR A 205 -2.70 19.77 -36.44
N THR A 206 -3.56 20.73 -36.10
CA THR A 206 -4.91 20.75 -36.67
C THR A 206 -5.27 22.18 -37.06
N SER A 207 -5.18 22.42 -38.37
CA SER A 207 -5.75 23.56 -39.07
C SER A 207 -7.25 23.62 -38.77
N TYR A 208 -7.69 24.64 -38.04
CA TYR A 208 -9.11 24.95 -37.90
C TYR A 208 -9.65 25.44 -39.25
N GLY A 209 -10.33 24.55 -39.96
CA GLY A 209 -11.16 24.84 -41.11
C GLY A 209 -12.53 24.19 -40.91
N ASP A 210 -13.54 25.00 -41.19
CA ASP A 210 -14.97 24.72 -41.31
C ASP A 210 -15.87 24.80 -40.06
N ASP A 211 -16.74 25.82 -40.14
CA ASP A 211 -17.91 26.13 -39.31
C ASP A 211 -18.89 24.94 -39.19
N PRO A 212 -19.63 24.83 -38.08
CA PRO A 212 -20.70 23.85 -37.94
C PRO A 212 -21.99 24.29 -38.67
N PRO A 213 -22.70 23.38 -39.35
CA PRO A 213 -24.08 23.63 -39.77
C PRO A 213 -25.06 23.26 -38.65
N PHE A 214 -25.79 24.28 -38.19
CA PHE A 214 -27.03 24.33 -37.38
C PHE A 214 -27.06 23.67 -35.99
#